data_AF-U9TMQ6-F1
#
_entry.id   AF-U9TMQ6-F1
#
_cell.length_a   1.000
_cell.length_b   1.000
_cell.length_c   1.000
_cell.angle_alpha   90.00
_cell.angle_beta   90.00
_cell.angle_gamma   90.00
#
_symmetry.space_group_name_H-M   'P 1'
#
loop_
_entity.id
_entity.type
_entity.pdbx_description
1 polymer ?
#
loop_
_entity_poly.entity_id
_entity_poly.type
_entity_poly.pdbx_seq_one_letter_code
_entity_poly.pdbx_strand_id
1 'polypeptide(L)'
;MLITLCDRKARENETPSQRETRLAKQRESRQRKRANESVEEREARLARDNGRKCAKLAVETDEQREKRLNSYRERRTYLMNLAQNQDTINQNLNSQRDNLQHSHLQHPQQIPGQAHSGTDTHDSTIPIDNLSEFERNLLKKFRNKVDKLKHSLCSTCNESFPSIILAKGEC
;
A
#
# COMPACT_ATOMS: atom_id res chain seq x y z
N MET A 1 -34.61 7.05 -13.71
CA MET A 1 -34.66 5.76 -14.42
C MET A 1 -35.53 4.81 -13.64
N LEU A 2 -36.77 4.64 -14.09
CA LEU A 2 -37.62 3.56 -13.62
C LEU A 2 -37.04 2.25 -14.18
N ILE A 3 -36.82 1.27 -13.32
CA ILE A 3 -36.41 -0.08 -13.74
C ILE A 3 -37.68 -0.74 -14.28
N THR A 4 -37.64 -1.20 -15.53
CA THR A 4 -38.80 -1.87 -16.12
C THR A 4 -38.95 -3.28 -15.55
N LEU A 5 -40.14 -3.87 -15.70
CA LEU A 5 -40.38 -5.26 -15.29
C LEU A 5 -39.40 -6.23 -15.99
N CYS A 6 -39.06 -5.95 -17.25
CA CYS A 6 -38.08 -6.72 -18.02
C CYS A 6 -36.66 -6.57 -17.47
N ASP A 7 -36.26 -5.35 -17.09
CA ASP A 7 -34.95 -5.11 -16.45
C ASP A 7 -34.81 -5.85 -15.12
N ARG A 8 -35.91 -5.96 -14.35
CA ARG A 8 -35.92 -6.70 -13.09
C ARG A 8 -35.70 -8.19 -13.33
N LYS A 9 -36.47 -8.79 -14.25
CA LYS A 9 -36.31 -10.21 -14.61
C LYS A 9 -34.94 -10.51 -15.21
N ALA A 10 -34.38 -9.58 -15.99
CA ALA A 10 -33.03 -9.73 -16.52
C ALA A 10 -31.99 -9.76 -15.39
N ARG A 11 -32.10 -8.89 -14.38
CA ARG A 11 -31.19 -8.84 -13.22
C ARG A 11 -31.31 -10.04 -12.30
N GLU A 12 -32.50 -10.61 -12.14
CA GLU A 12 -32.74 -11.81 -11.34
C GLU A 12 -32.05 -13.04 -11.95
N ASN A 13 -31.92 -13.09 -13.27
CA ASN A 13 -31.28 -14.18 -14.01
C ASN A 13 -29.79 -13.90 -14.35
N GLU A 14 -29.22 -12.82 -13.84
CA GLU A 14 -27.80 -12.52 -14.06
C GLU A 14 -26.90 -13.52 -13.35
N THR A 15 -25.87 -14.01 -14.06
CA THR A 15 -24.79 -14.73 -13.40
C THR A 15 -23.95 -13.76 -12.54
N PRO A 16 -23.22 -14.25 -11.52
CA PRO A 16 -22.34 -13.40 -10.71
C PRO A 16 -21.35 -12.58 -11.55
N SER A 17 -20.77 -13.16 -12.60
CA SER A 17 -19.85 -12.48 -13.52
C SER A 17 -20.52 -11.36 -14.34
N GLN A 18 -21.73 -11.60 -14.84
CA GLN A 18 -22.52 -10.58 -15.54
C GLN A 18 -22.90 -9.43 -14.60
N ARG A 19 -23.31 -9.77 -13.37
CA ARG A 19 -23.61 -8.80 -12.32
C ARG A 19 -22.41 -7.94 -11.98
N GLU A 20 -21.23 -8.53 -11.83
CA GLU A 20 -19.99 -7.80 -11.58
C GLU A 20 -19.64 -6.87 -12.72
N THR A 21 -19.72 -7.35 -13.96
CA THR A 21 -19.49 -6.54 -15.17
C THR A 21 -20.42 -5.33 -15.22
N ARG A 22 -21.72 -5.54 -14.96
CA ARG A 22 -22.71 -4.46 -14.91
C ARG A 22 -22.41 -3.46 -13.78
N LEU A 23 -22.05 -3.94 -12.58
CA LEU A 23 -21.71 -3.09 -11.45
C LEU A 23 -20.41 -2.30 -11.70
N ALA A 24 -19.41 -2.91 -12.35
CA ALA A 24 -18.17 -2.25 -12.73
C ALA A 24 -18.45 -1.07 -13.68
N LYS A 25 -19.21 -1.31 -14.76
CA LYS A 25 -19.65 -0.26 -15.69
C LYS A 25 -20.42 0.86 -14.97
N GLN A 26 -21.29 0.50 -14.03
CA GLN A 26 -22.04 1.47 -13.24
C GLN A 26 -21.14 2.31 -12.33
N ARG A 27 -20.13 1.71 -11.69
CA ARG A 27 -19.14 2.41 -10.86
C ARG A 27 -18.33 3.39 -11.71
N GLU A 28 -17.83 2.95 -12.86
CA GLU A 28 -17.05 3.78 -13.78
C GLU A 28 -17.86 4.99 -14.27
N SER A 29 -19.10 4.77 -14.72
CA SER A 29 -19.97 5.86 -15.16
C SER A 29 -20.22 6.88 -14.05
N ARG A 30 -20.44 6.42 -12.81
CA ARG A 30 -20.61 7.32 -11.64
C ARG A 30 -19.33 8.07 -11.31
N GLN A 31 -18.17 7.42 -11.40
CA GLN A 31 -16.89 8.06 -11.17
C GLN A 31 -16.63 9.15 -12.20
N ARG A 32 -16.86 8.87 -13.48
CA ARG A 32 -16.72 9.84 -14.57
C ARG A 32 -17.64 11.05 -14.39
N LYS A 33 -18.91 10.81 -14.01
CA LYS A 33 -19.85 11.89 -13.69
C LYS A 33 -19.35 12.76 -12.54
N ARG A 34 -18.86 12.16 -11.45
CA ARG A 34 -18.32 12.89 -10.29
C ARG A 34 -17.05 13.69 -10.63
N ALA A 35 -16.19 13.15 -11.49
CA ALA A 35 -14.97 13.83 -11.92
C ALA A 35 -15.27 15.08 -12.75
N ASN A 36 -16.39 15.06 -13.48
CA ASN A 36 -16.85 16.16 -14.34
C ASN A 36 -17.91 17.05 -13.66
N GLU A 37 -18.19 16.88 -12.36
CA GLU A 37 -19.13 17.73 -11.62
C GLU A 37 -18.57 19.16 -11.50
N SER A 38 -19.43 20.15 -11.75
CA SER A 38 -19.16 21.53 -11.33
C SER A 38 -19.21 21.66 -9.80
N VAL A 39 -18.73 22.78 -9.26
CA VAL A 39 -18.74 23.03 -7.81
C VAL A 39 -20.18 23.10 -7.31
N GLU A 40 -21.06 23.78 -8.03
CA GLU A 40 -22.47 23.95 -7.70
C GLU A 40 -23.22 22.61 -7.72
N GLU A 41 -22.96 21.75 -8.72
CA GLU A 41 -23.54 20.41 -8.78
C GLU A 41 -23.05 19.52 -7.63
N ARG A 42 -21.76 19.63 -7.28
CA ARG A 42 -21.16 18.92 -6.15
C ARG A 42 -21.81 19.34 -4.84
N GLU A 43 -21.99 20.63 -4.60
CA GLU A 43 -22.66 21.17 -3.42
C GLU A 43 -24.12 20.74 -3.35
N ALA A 44 -24.86 20.85 -4.45
CA ALA A 44 -26.24 20.40 -4.53
C ALA A 44 -26.37 18.89 -4.24
N ARG A 45 -25.42 18.08 -4.72
CA ARG A 45 -25.37 16.64 -4.41
C ARG A 45 -25.11 16.40 -2.93
N LEU A 46 -24.12 17.06 -2.33
CA LEU A 46 -23.82 16.93 -0.90
C LEU A 46 -24.99 17.38 -0.02
N ALA A 47 -25.66 18.48 -0.37
CA ALA A 47 -26.85 18.96 0.33
C ALA A 47 -27.98 17.91 0.31
N ARG A 48 -28.24 17.29 -0.85
CA ARG A 48 -29.23 16.19 -0.97
C ARG A 48 -28.83 14.97 -0.14
N ASP A 49 -27.56 14.57 -0.17
CA ASP A 49 -27.08 13.41 0.57
C ASP A 49 -27.18 13.64 2.09
N ASN A 50 -26.81 14.83 2.56
CA ASN A 50 -26.96 15.25 3.95
C ASN A 50 -28.44 15.30 4.37
N GLY A 51 -29.31 15.88 3.55
CA GLY A 51 -30.75 15.89 3.81
C GLY A 51 -31.35 14.48 3.95
N ARG A 52 -30.98 13.55 3.05
CA ARG A 52 -31.38 12.14 3.16
C ARG A 52 -30.85 11.48 4.42
N LYS A 53 -29.62 11.80 4.83
CA LYS A 53 -29.03 11.28 6.08
C LYS A 53 -29.79 11.79 7.30
N CYS A 54 -30.06 13.09 7.38
CA CYS A 54 -30.86 13.68 8.46
C CYS A 54 -32.26 13.05 8.53
N ALA A 55 -32.94 12.89 7.39
CA ALA A 55 -34.26 12.26 7.34
C ALA A 55 -34.24 10.81 7.87
N LYS A 56 -33.22 10.02 7.51
CA LYS A 56 -33.06 8.66 8.04
C LYS A 56 -32.79 8.62 9.55
N LEU A 57 -32.00 9.56 10.05
CA LEU A 57 -31.71 9.67 11.49
C LEU A 57 -32.94 10.12 12.29
N ALA A 58 -33.80 10.95 11.71
CA ALA A 58 -34.99 11.44 12.39
C ALA A 58 -36.05 10.35 12.64
N VAL A 59 -36.04 9.29 11.83
CA VAL A 59 -37.01 8.18 11.91
C VAL A 59 -36.39 6.87 12.43
N GLU A 60 -35.16 6.92 12.93
CA GLU A 60 -34.48 5.73 13.44
C GLU A 60 -35.13 5.24 14.74
N THR A 61 -35.22 3.92 14.91
CA THR A 61 -35.63 3.33 16.20
C THR A 61 -34.48 3.36 17.20
N ASP A 62 -34.76 3.22 18.49
CA ASP A 62 -33.72 3.20 19.52
C ASP A 62 -32.72 2.05 19.34
N GLU A 63 -33.18 0.88 18.89
CA GLU A 63 -32.28 -0.25 18.59
C GLU A 63 -31.38 0.04 17.38
N GLN A 64 -31.91 0.71 16.35
CA GLN A 64 -31.12 1.13 15.20
C GLN A 64 -30.09 2.20 15.59
N ARG A 65 -30.49 3.13 16.46
CA ARG A 65 -29.63 4.16 17.03
C ARG A 65 -28.48 3.56 17.82
N GLU A 66 -28.76 2.61 18.70
CA GLU A 66 -27.73 1.97 19.51
C GLU A 66 -26.76 1.17 18.64
N LYS A 67 -27.26 0.39 17.66
CA LYS A 67 -26.40 -0.29 16.68
C LYS A 67 -25.49 0.67 15.93
N ARG A 68 -26.03 1.82 15.50
CA ARG A 68 -25.25 2.86 14.80
C ARG A 68 -24.17 3.45 15.71
N LEU A 69 -24.50 3.79 16.96
CA LEU A 69 -23.55 4.33 17.93
C LEU A 69 -22.47 3.32 18.29
N ASN A 70 -22.82 2.06 18.52
CA ASN A 70 -21.86 1.00 18.80
C ASN A 70 -20.88 0.81 17.63
N SER A 71 -21.38 0.78 16.38
CA SER A 71 -20.51 0.72 15.19
C SER A 71 -19.54 1.90 15.09
N TYR A 72 -19.94 3.10 15.52
CA TYR A 72 -19.04 4.25 15.59
C TYR A 72 -17.97 4.11 16.67
N ARG A 73 -18.33 3.57 17.84
CA ARG A 73 -17.36 3.30 18.91
C ARG A 73 -16.33 2.27 18.47
N GLU A 74 -16.77 1.15 17.92
CA GLU A 74 -15.91 0.07 17.40
C GLU A 74 -14.97 0.60 16.31
N ARG A 75 -15.49 1.34 15.33
CA ARG A 75 -14.68 1.94 14.27
C ARG A 75 -13.63 2.90 14.83
N ARG A 76 -14.00 3.72 15.81
CA ARG A 76 -13.06 4.64 16.47
C ARG A 76 -11.94 3.85 17.15
N THR A 77 -12.28 2.84 17.93
CA THR A 77 -11.29 1.97 18.60
C THR A 77 -10.37 1.30 17.59
N TYR A 78 -10.92 0.73 16.52
CA TYR A 78 -10.13 0.10 15.45
C TYR A 78 -9.11 1.06 14.84
N LEU A 79 -9.53 2.28 14.52
CA LEU A 79 -8.64 3.30 13.94
C LEU A 79 -7.58 3.78 14.92
N MET A 80 -7.93 3.94 16.20
CA MET A 80 -6.96 4.29 17.25
C MET A 80 -5.89 3.21 17.41
N ASN A 81 -6.30 1.94 17.46
CA ASN A 81 -5.35 0.82 17.56
C ASN A 81 -4.44 0.75 16.33
N LEU A 82 -4.97 0.98 15.13
CA LEU A 82 -4.16 1.02 13.91
C LEU A 82 -3.10 2.13 13.97
N ALA A 83 -3.47 3.33 14.44
CA ALA A 83 -2.55 4.44 14.61
C ALA A 83 -1.47 4.13 15.66
N GLN A 84 -1.86 3.59 16.82
CA GLN A 84 -0.91 3.20 17.88
C GLN A 84 0.07 2.12 17.42
N ASN A 85 -0.39 1.14 16.64
CA ASN A 85 0.48 0.12 16.06
C ASN A 85 1.48 0.74 15.09
N GLN A 86 1.05 1.70 14.26
CA GLN A 86 1.95 2.42 13.37
C GLN A 86 2.98 3.26 14.14
N ASP A 87 2.57 3.94 15.20
CA ASP A 87 3.47 4.73 16.04
C ASP A 87 4.50 3.84 16.77
N THR A 88 4.07 2.67 17.25
CA THR A 88 4.95 1.67 17.86
C THR A 88 5.98 1.15 16.84
N ILE A 89 5.56 0.88 15.60
CA ILE A 89 6.46 0.49 14.51
C ILE A 89 7.48 1.60 14.23
N ASN A 90 7.02 2.85 14.15
CA ASN A 90 7.87 4.00 13.89
C ASN A 90 8.90 4.24 15.01
N GLN A 91 8.48 4.09 16.27
CA GLN A 91 9.36 4.22 17.43
C GLN A 91 10.44 3.13 17.45
N ASN A 92 10.07 1.87 17.17
CA ASN A 92 11.04 0.77 17.10
C ASN A 92 12.09 1.01 16.00
N LEU A 93 11.66 1.48 14.82
CA LEU A 93 12.57 1.85 13.73
C LEU A 93 13.53 3.00 14.11
N ASN A 94 13.06 3.97 14.89
CA ASN A 94 13.91 5.08 15.35
C ASN A 94 14.92 4.61 16.42
N SER A 95 14.50 3.79 17.39
CA SER A 95 15.42 3.21 18.37
C SER A 95 16.50 2.34 17.72
N GLN A 96 16.19 1.62 16.64
CA GLN A 96 17.21 0.89 15.88
C GLN A 96 18.21 1.83 15.19
N ARG A 97 17.75 2.95 14.63
CA ARG A 97 18.64 3.97 14.03
C ARG A 97 19.55 4.62 15.06
N ASP A 98 19.04 4.96 16.24
CA ASP A 98 19.83 5.61 17.29
C ASP A 98 20.89 4.67 17.86
N ASN A 99 20.58 3.38 18.01
CA ASN A 99 21.56 2.37 18.42
C ASN A 99 22.68 2.17 17.37
N LEU A 100 22.34 2.20 16.08
CA LEU A 100 23.35 2.16 15.00
C LEU A 100 24.27 3.40 15.05
N GLN A 101 23.73 4.59 15.30
CA GLN A 101 24.52 5.82 15.41
C GLN A 101 25.45 5.81 16.64
N HIS A 102 24.99 5.30 17.79
CA HIS A 102 25.82 5.21 19.00
C HIS A 102 26.97 4.19 18.88
N SER A 103 26.78 3.09 18.15
CA SER A 103 27.86 2.13 17.88
C SER A 103 28.99 2.70 17.01
N HIS A 104 28.71 3.74 16.21
CA HIS A 104 29.73 4.40 15.39
C HIS A 104 30.61 5.38 16.19
N LEU A 105 30.13 5.90 17.32
CA LEU A 105 30.80 6.96 18.10
C LEU A 105 31.73 6.45 19.21
N GLN A 106 31.79 5.13 19.47
CA GLN A 106 32.54 4.56 20.60
C GLN A 106 33.91 3.94 20.27
N HIS A 107 34.45 4.13 19.05
CA HIS A 107 35.79 3.64 18.71
C HIS A 107 36.83 4.78 18.68
N PRO A 108 37.70 4.95 19.70
CA PRO A 108 38.88 5.81 19.59
C PRO A 108 39.87 5.15 18.64
N GLN A 109 40.12 5.74 17.47
CA GLN A 109 41.13 5.25 16.55
C GLN A 109 42.52 5.63 17.04
N GLN A 110 43.24 4.66 17.59
CA GLN A 110 44.69 4.69 17.69
C GLN A 110 45.27 4.50 16.27
N ILE A 111 46.06 5.49 15.81
CA ILE A 111 46.81 5.39 14.56
C ILE A 111 48.13 4.67 14.85
N PRO A 112 48.46 3.61 14.10
CA PRO A 112 49.73 3.63 13.39
C PRO A 112 49.67 3.00 11.99
N GLY A 113 50.24 3.71 11.01
CA GLY A 113 51.17 3.11 10.06
C GLY A 113 50.64 2.48 8.76
N GLN A 114 50.83 3.23 7.67
CA GLN A 114 51.30 2.79 6.34
C GLN A 114 50.38 1.95 5.42
N ALA A 115 49.90 2.67 4.40
CA ALA A 115 49.78 2.35 2.96
C ALA A 115 49.56 0.89 2.55
N HIS A 116 48.46 0.60 1.83
CA HIS A 116 48.49 0.08 0.46
C HIS A 116 47.10 0.16 -0.20
N SER A 117 47.13 0.51 -1.47
CA SER A 117 46.07 0.51 -2.50
C SER A 117 45.18 -0.75 -2.49
N GLY A 118 43.85 -0.57 -2.60
CA GLY A 118 42.95 -1.65 -3.01
C GLY A 118 41.48 -1.33 -2.71
N THR A 119 40.63 -1.48 -3.70
CA THR A 119 39.18 -1.25 -3.71
C THR A 119 38.43 -2.20 -2.76
N ASP A 120 37.79 -1.67 -1.71
CA ASP A 120 36.97 -2.47 -0.80
C ASP A 120 35.48 -2.50 -1.19
N THR A 121 35.09 -3.70 -1.59
CA THR A 121 33.72 -4.14 -1.84
C THR A 121 33.00 -4.21 -0.49
N HIS A 122 32.01 -3.35 -0.28
CA HIS A 122 31.20 -3.31 0.93
C HIS A 122 30.18 -4.44 0.92
N ASP A 123 30.62 -5.62 1.34
CA ASP A 123 29.78 -6.77 1.66
C ASP A 123 28.90 -6.45 2.89
N SER A 124 27.72 -5.91 2.63
CA SER A 124 26.69 -5.65 3.64
C SER A 124 25.93 -6.94 3.94
N THR A 125 26.57 -7.87 4.65
CA THR A 125 25.86 -9.01 5.22
C THR A 125 25.02 -8.52 6.41
N ILE A 126 23.76 -8.15 6.14
CA ILE A 126 22.74 -7.87 7.15
C ILE A 126 22.51 -9.15 7.98
N PRO A 127 22.56 -9.10 9.33
CA PRO A 127 22.26 -10.27 10.17
C PRO A 127 20.85 -10.80 9.90
N ILE A 128 20.76 -12.07 9.49
CA ILE A 128 19.55 -12.75 8.96
C ILE A 128 18.51 -13.07 10.06
N ASP A 129 18.79 -12.71 11.31
CA ASP A 129 18.10 -13.29 12.46
C ASP A 129 16.78 -12.62 12.87
N ASN A 130 16.37 -11.52 12.21
CA ASN A 130 15.11 -10.83 12.51
C ASN A 130 14.06 -10.84 11.38
N LEU A 131 14.22 -11.70 10.37
CA LEU A 131 13.20 -11.86 9.33
C LEU A 131 12.18 -12.92 9.74
N SER A 132 10.90 -12.67 9.49
CA SER A 132 9.87 -13.72 9.58
C SER A 132 10.16 -14.85 8.58
N GLU A 133 9.64 -16.04 8.85
CA GLU A 133 9.83 -17.19 7.94
C GLU A 133 9.28 -16.91 6.53
N PHE A 134 8.20 -16.15 6.44
CA PHE A 134 7.63 -15.68 5.19
C PHE A 134 8.59 -14.79 4.41
N GLU A 135 9.21 -13.81 5.07
CA GLU A 135 10.16 -12.90 4.44
C GLU A 135 11.41 -13.65 3.95
N ARG A 136 11.94 -14.58 4.75
CA ARG A 136 13.05 -15.45 4.32
C ARG A 136 12.68 -16.24 3.07
N ASN A 137 11.47 -16.79 3.01
CA ASN A 137 11.00 -17.54 1.85
C ASN A 137 10.83 -16.64 0.62
N LEU A 138 10.33 -15.42 0.81
CA LEU A 138 10.15 -14.43 -0.26
C LEU A 138 11.50 -13.96 -0.81
N LEU A 139 12.45 -13.64 0.06
CA LEU A 139 13.84 -13.28 -0.30
C LEU A 139 14.54 -14.41 -1.03
N LYS A 140 14.38 -15.67 -0.58
CA LYS A 140 14.95 -16.84 -1.25
C LYS A 140 14.37 -17.02 -2.65
N LYS A 141 13.05 -16.84 -2.83
CA LYS A 141 12.39 -16.88 -4.14
C LYS A 141 12.83 -15.74 -5.05
N PHE A 142 13.04 -14.55 -4.49
CA PHE A 142 13.53 -13.39 -5.22
C PHE A 142 14.96 -13.60 -5.72
N ARG A 143 15.89 -13.98 -4.83
CA ARG A 143 17.30 -14.28 -5.19
C ARG A 143 17.37 -15.36 -6.27
N ASN A 144 16.67 -16.48 -6.07
CA ASN A 144 16.60 -17.56 -7.08
C ASN A 144 16.05 -17.12 -8.45
N LYS A 145 15.27 -16.04 -8.53
CA LYS A 145 14.79 -15.49 -9.81
C LYS A 145 15.81 -14.54 -10.42
N VAL A 146 16.44 -13.70 -9.60
CA VAL A 146 17.47 -12.75 -10.02
C VAL A 146 18.72 -13.49 -10.51
N ASP A 147 19.15 -14.54 -9.81
CA ASP A 147 20.31 -15.35 -10.18
C ASP A 147 20.13 -16.10 -11.51
N LYS A 148 18.88 -16.32 -11.93
CA LYS A 148 18.54 -16.95 -13.22
C LYS A 148 18.51 -15.98 -14.39
N LEU A 149 18.70 -14.68 -14.15
CA LEU A 149 18.81 -13.72 -15.23
C LEU A 149 20.10 -14.01 -16.01
N LYS A 150 20.01 -13.97 -17.34
CA LYS A 150 21.20 -13.99 -18.18
C LYS A 150 21.96 -12.70 -17.91
N HIS A 151 23.27 -12.80 -17.71
CA HIS A 151 24.12 -11.63 -17.52
C HIS A 151 24.97 -11.42 -18.77
N SER A 152 25.12 -10.18 -19.18
CA SER A 152 25.98 -9.72 -20.27
C SER A 152 27.02 -8.76 -19.72
N LEU A 153 28.20 -8.72 -20.32
CA LEU A 153 29.24 -7.77 -19.93
C LEU A 153 29.07 -6.48 -20.73
N CYS A 154 29.17 -5.35 -20.05
CA CYS A 154 29.19 -4.04 -20.70
C CYS A 154 30.53 -3.84 -21.40
N SER A 155 30.52 -3.53 -22.70
CA SER A 155 31.76 -3.31 -23.47
C SER A 155 32.51 -2.02 -23.07
N THR A 156 31.88 -1.12 -22.32
CA THR A 156 32.46 0.18 -21.92
C THR A 156 33.09 0.14 -20.54
N CYS A 157 32.46 -0.50 -19.56
CA CYS A 157 32.97 -0.58 -18.18
C CYS A 157 33.32 -2.01 -17.71
N ASN A 158 33.09 -3.03 -18.54
CA ASN A 158 33.34 -4.45 -18.26
C ASN A 158 32.59 -5.02 -17.03
N GLU A 159 31.53 -4.34 -16.59
CA GLU A 159 30.66 -4.81 -15.51
C GLU A 159 29.59 -5.79 -16.03
N SER A 160 29.24 -6.77 -15.19
CA SER A 160 28.22 -7.79 -15.47
C SER A 160 26.83 -7.26 -15.12
N PHE A 161 25.98 -7.10 -16.13
CA PHE A 161 24.62 -6.61 -15.94
C PHE A 161 23.59 -7.67 -16.38
N PRO A 162 22.45 -7.81 -15.69
CA PRO A 162 21.36 -8.65 -16.14
C PRO A 162 20.88 -8.17 -17.52
N SER A 163 20.71 -9.06 -18.48
CA SER A 163 20.25 -8.78 -19.85
C SER A 163 18.75 -8.42 -19.88
N ILE A 164 18.40 -7.33 -19.20
CA ILE A 164 17.08 -6.71 -19.14
C ILE A 164 17.06 -5.45 -20.01
N ILE A 165 15.90 -5.09 -20.56
CA ILE A 165 15.76 -3.89 -21.38
C ILE A 165 15.79 -2.66 -20.46
N LEU A 166 16.85 -1.87 -20.53
CA LEU A 166 16.97 -0.62 -19.78
C LEU A 166 16.19 0.48 -20.51
N ALA A 167 15.21 1.09 -19.83
CA ALA A 167 14.30 2.11 -20.40
C ALA A 167 14.99 3.41 -20.88
N LYS A 168 16.30 3.55 -20.60
CA LYS A 168 17.12 4.71 -21.00
C LYS A 168 18.41 4.35 -21.74
N GLY A 169 18.65 3.07 -22.05
CA GLY A 169 19.74 2.66 -22.94
C GLY A 169 21.17 2.91 -22.43
N GLU A 170 21.35 3.27 -21.17
CA GLU A 170 22.65 3.37 -20.51
C GLU A 170 22.79 2.21 -19.54
N CYS A 171 23.96 1.56 -19.55
CA CYS A 171 24.38 0.55 -18.57
C CYS A 171 24.32 1.13 -17.15
#